data_AF-A0A9F3QSC9-F1
#
_entry.id   AF-A0A9F3QSC9-F1
#
_cell.length_a   1.000
_cell.length_b   1.000
_cell.length_c   1.000
_cell.angle_alpha   90.00
_cell.angle_beta   90.00
_cell.angle_gamma   90.00
#
_symmetry.space_group_name_H-M   'P 1'
#
loop_
_entity.id
_entity.type
_entity.pdbx_description
1 polymer ?
#
loop_
_entity_poly.entity_id
_entity_poly.type
_entity_poly.pdbx_seq_one_letter_code
_entity_poly.pdbx_strand_id
1 'polypeptide(L)'
;VDFFSDLVQAESHLQDAAQPDQLEILKQFDFSWQYGPCTGITRLQRWERAKFLGLSPPTTVRDLLLKYNKDPLVIYSLWHEYAL
;
A
#
# COMPACT_ATOMS: atom_id res chain seq x y z
N VAL A 1 36.49 -6.19 -2.27
CA VAL A 1 35.18 -5.52 -2.09
C VAL A 1 34.72 -5.15 -3.46
N ASP A 2 33.78 -5.91 -3.99
CA ASP A 2 33.47 -5.90 -5.42
C ASP A 2 32.33 -4.90 -5.66
N PHE A 3 32.68 -3.72 -6.17
CA PHE A 3 31.74 -2.60 -6.43
C PHE A 3 30.53 -3.04 -7.28
N PHE A 4 30.72 -4.04 -8.12
CA PHE A 4 29.67 -4.64 -8.92
C PHE A 4 28.62 -5.39 -8.07
N SER A 5 29.06 -6.07 -7.00
CA SER A 5 28.17 -6.71 -6.03
C SER A 5 27.33 -5.69 -5.27
N ASP A 6 27.93 -4.56 -4.88
CA ASP A 6 27.22 -3.48 -4.18
C ASP A 6 26.16 -2.81 -5.08
N LEU A 7 26.45 -2.63 -6.37
CA LEU A 7 25.50 -2.07 -7.34
C LEU A 7 24.30 -3.01 -7.57
N VAL A 8 24.55 -4.30 -7.80
CA VAL A 8 23.50 -5.32 -7.99
C VAL A 8 22.62 -5.45 -6.73
N GLN A 9 23.22 -5.30 -5.55
CA GLN A 9 22.50 -5.40 -4.29
C GLN A 9 21.67 -4.13 -4.03
N ALA A 10 22.15 -2.95 -4.41
CA ALA A 10 21.38 -1.71 -4.39
C ALA A 10 20.20 -1.73 -5.41
N GLU A 11 20.42 -2.25 -6.62
CA GLU A 11 19.39 -2.38 -7.65
C GLU A 11 18.30 -3.40 -7.27
N SER A 12 18.67 -4.53 -6.67
CA SER A 12 17.70 -5.50 -6.16
C SER A 12 16.87 -4.97 -4.99
N HIS A 13 17.46 -4.14 -4.13
CA HIS A 13 16.72 -3.44 -3.06
C HIS A 13 15.71 -2.41 -3.61
N LEU A 14 16.00 -1.74 -4.73
CA LEU A 14 15.07 -0.81 -5.38
C LEU A 14 13.86 -1.51 -6.00
N GLN A 15 13.95 -2.80 -6.31
CA GLN A 15 12.82 -3.59 -6.82
C GLN A 15 11.82 -3.99 -5.72
N ASP A 16 12.24 -3.92 -4.44
CA ASP A 16 11.43 -4.30 -3.28
C ASP A 16 10.61 -3.14 -2.70
N ALA A 17 10.77 -1.93 -3.25
CA ALA A 17 9.98 -0.76 -2.91
C ALA A 17 8.78 -0.59 -3.87
N ALA A 18 7.68 -0.05 -3.35
CA ALA A 18 6.54 0.33 -4.17
C ALA A 18 6.91 1.50 -5.09
N GLN A 19 6.56 1.38 -6.36
CA GLN A 19 6.82 2.42 -7.34
C GLN A 19 5.83 3.59 -7.18
N PRO A 20 6.16 4.82 -7.64
CA PRO A 20 5.31 5.99 -7.44
C PRO A 20 3.89 5.86 -8.00
N ASP A 21 3.74 5.19 -9.14
CA ASP A 21 2.45 4.87 -9.78
C ASP A 21 1.61 3.89 -8.93
N GLN A 22 2.25 2.91 -8.30
CA GLN A 22 1.60 2.00 -7.37
C GLN A 22 1.14 2.71 -6.09
N LEU A 23 1.95 3.63 -5.57
CA LEU A 23 1.54 4.47 -4.44
C LEU A 23 0.34 5.36 -4.81
N GLU A 24 0.29 5.86 -6.05
CA GLU A 24 -0.85 6.66 -6.51
C GLU A 24 -2.15 5.86 -6.55
N ILE A 25 -2.11 4.58 -6.94
CA ILE A 25 -3.27 3.67 -6.85
C ILE A 25 -3.76 3.55 -5.39
N LEU A 26 -2.84 3.42 -4.43
CA LEU A 26 -3.19 3.31 -3.01
C LEU A 26 -3.77 4.62 -2.46
N LYS A 27 -3.28 5.78 -2.91
CA LYS A 27 -3.86 7.09 -2.57
C LYS A 27 -5.26 7.26 -3.13
N GLN A 28 -5.50 6.85 -4.38
CA GLN A 28 -6.85 6.86 -4.97
C GLN A 28 -7.83 5.98 -4.18
N PHE A 29 -7.34 4.83 -3.69
CA PHE A 29 -8.11 4.00 -2.76
C PHE A 29 -8.44 4.74 -1.46
N ASP A 30 -7.51 5.53 -0.91
CA ASP A 30 -7.76 6.35 0.29
C ASP A 30 -8.96 7.30 0.10
N PHE A 31 -9.06 7.97 -1.06
CA PHE A 31 -10.18 8.87 -1.40
C PHE A 31 -11.52 8.18 -1.70
N SER A 32 -11.55 6.86 -1.84
CA SER A 32 -12.75 6.10 -2.22
C SER A 32 -13.71 5.91 -1.04
N TRP A 33 -14.55 6.91 -0.75
CA TRP A 33 -15.48 6.93 0.38
C TRP A 33 -16.43 5.73 0.45
N GLN A 34 -16.76 5.12 -0.70
CA GLN A 34 -17.62 3.94 -0.77
C GLN A 34 -17.10 2.74 0.04
N TYR A 35 -15.80 2.65 0.32
CA TYR A 35 -15.18 1.57 1.12
C TYR A 35 -15.12 1.88 2.63
N GLY A 36 -15.79 2.96 3.04
CA GLY A 36 -15.86 3.42 4.44
C GLY A 36 -14.59 4.15 4.89
N PRO A 37 -14.52 4.52 6.18
CA PRO A 37 -13.42 5.32 6.73
C PRO A 37 -12.07 4.59 6.67
N CYS A 38 -11.00 5.34 6.44
CA CYS A 38 -9.62 4.82 6.34
C CYS A 38 -8.69 5.23 7.48
N THR A 39 -9.19 6.03 8.43
CA THR A 39 -8.45 6.43 9.63
C THR A 39 -8.58 5.34 10.70
N GLY A 40 -7.54 5.19 11.52
CA GLY A 40 -7.50 4.21 12.62
C GLY A 40 -7.36 2.73 12.22
N ILE A 41 -7.23 2.43 10.92
CA ILE A 41 -7.02 1.08 10.39
C ILE A 41 -6.00 1.09 9.25
N THR A 42 -5.37 -0.05 8.97
CA THR A 42 -4.49 -0.20 7.80
C THR A 42 -5.31 -0.23 6.50
N ARG A 43 -4.66 0.06 5.36
CA ARG A 43 -5.30 -0.08 4.05
C ARG A 43 -5.80 -1.50 3.79
N LEU A 44 -5.08 -2.53 4.25
CA LEU A 44 -5.48 -3.92 4.10
C LEU A 44 -6.73 -4.25 4.93
N GLN A 45 -6.79 -3.81 6.18
CA GLN A 45 -8.00 -3.96 7.01
C GLN A 45 -9.21 -3.26 6.37
N ARG A 46 -9.02 -2.06 5.80
CA ARG A 46 -10.08 -1.35 5.08
C ARG A 46 -10.55 -2.15 3.86
N TRP A 47 -9.61 -2.70 3.07
CA TRP A 47 -9.90 -3.51 1.91
C TRP A 47 -10.70 -4.77 2.27
N GLU A 48 -10.26 -5.50 3.30
CA GLU A 48 -10.92 -6.72 3.79
C GLU A 48 -12.34 -6.43 4.29
N ARG A 49 -12.52 -5.35 5.04
CA ARG A 49 -13.85 -4.89 5.47
C ARG A 49 -14.76 -4.59 4.28
N ALA A 50 -14.27 -3.86 3.28
CA ALA A 50 -15.04 -3.56 2.08
C ALA A 50 -15.41 -4.83 1.30
N LYS A 51 -14.49 -5.79 1.19
CA LYS A 51 -14.73 -7.10 0.58
C LYS A 51 -15.80 -7.88 1.34
N PHE A 52 -15.72 -7.92 2.67
CA PHE A 52 -16.69 -8.57 3.54
C PHE A 52 -18.11 -7.99 3.38
N LEU A 53 -18.21 -6.67 3.20
CA LEU A 53 -19.47 -5.96 2.95
C LEU A 53 -19.98 -6.10 1.50
N GLY A 54 -19.29 -6.85 0.64
CA GLY A 54 -19.71 -7.05 -0.76
C GLY A 54 -19.48 -5.85 -1.68
N LEU A 55 -18.68 -4.86 -1.27
CA LEU A 55 -18.47 -3.61 -2.00
C LEU A 55 -17.48 -3.72 -3.17
N SER A 56 -16.95 -4.92 -3.42
CA SER A 56 -16.06 -5.23 -4.55
C SER A 56 -14.86 -4.29 -4.70
N PRO A 57 -14.01 -4.11 -3.65
CA PRO A 57 -12.82 -3.27 -3.75
C PRO A 57 -11.81 -3.82 -4.80
N PRO A 58 -10.99 -2.97 -5.43
CA PRO A 58 -10.10 -3.39 -6.52
C PRO A 58 -9.05 -4.41 -6.06
N THR A 59 -8.86 -5.48 -6.82
CA THR A 59 -7.87 -6.54 -6.48
C THR A 59 -6.44 -6.02 -6.53
N THR A 60 -6.11 -5.14 -7.46
CA THR A 60 -4.78 -4.51 -7.58
C THR A 60 -4.34 -3.85 -6.27
N VAL A 61 -5.27 -3.21 -5.54
CA VAL A 61 -4.97 -2.62 -4.23
C VAL A 61 -4.51 -3.71 -3.26
N ARG A 62 -5.24 -4.82 -3.15
CA ARG A 62 -4.83 -5.94 -2.29
C ARG A 62 -3.48 -6.51 -2.68
N ASP A 63 -3.24 -6.69 -3.97
CA ASP A 63 -2.00 -7.30 -4.45
C ASP A 63 -0.79 -6.42 -4.10
N LEU A 64 -0.91 -5.10 -4.25
CA LEU A 64 0.11 -4.14 -3.80
C LEU A 64 0.32 -4.18 -2.29
N LEU A 65 -0.77 -4.20 -1.51
CA LEU A 65 -0.71 -4.25 -0.05
C LEU A 65 -0.04 -5.53 0.46
N LEU A 66 -0.26 -6.67 -0.19
CA LEU A 66 0.37 -7.94 0.16
C LEU A 66 1.85 -7.96 -0.26
N LYS A 67 2.17 -7.42 -1.44
CA LYS A 67 3.54 -7.39 -1.98
C LYS A 67 4.45 -6.49 -1.13
N TYR A 68 4.00 -5.30 -0.79
CA TYR A 68 4.80 -4.28 -0.11
C TYR A 68 4.37 -4.09 1.36
N ASN A 69 4.02 -5.19 2.05
CA ASN A 69 3.46 -5.18 3.41
C ASN A 69 4.41 -4.71 4.53
N LYS A 70 5.63 -4.32 4.19
CA LYS A 70 6.64 -3.76 5.11
C LYS A 70 6.84 -2.27 4.94
N ASP A 71 6.29 -1.67 3.88
CA ASP A 71 6.43 -0.24 3.58
C ASP A 71 5.32 0.56 4.28
N PRO A 72 5.64 1.46 5.22
CA PRO A 72 4.65 2.31 5.88
C PRO A 72 3.81 3.13 4.90
N LEU A 73 4.39 3.59 3.79
CA LEU A 73 3.69 4.36 2.76
C LEU A 73 2.64 3.52 2.03
N VAL A 74 2.75 2.19 2.07
CA VAL A 74 1.78 1.24 1.52
C VAL A 74 0.77 0.81 2.58
N ILE A 75 1.23 0.53 3.80
CA ILE A 75 0.40 -0.01 4.88
C ILE A 75 -0.67 0.99 5.33
N TYR A 76 -0.28 2.26 5.50
CA TYR A 76 -1.10 3.27 6.15
C TYR A 76 -1.69 4.28 5.17
N SER A 77 -2.94 4.70 5.41
CA SER A 77 -3.63 5.69 4.58
C SER A 77 -3.00 7.09 4.70
N LEU A 78 -3.27 7.99 3.75
CA LEU A 78 -2.80 9.37 3.77
C LEU A 78 -3.08 10.14 5.08
N TRP A 79 -4.08 9.71 5.85
CA TRP A 79 -4.51 10.39 7.06
C TRP A 79 -4.24 9.59 8.34
N HIS A 80 -3.30 8.65 8.31
CA HIS A 80 -3.06 7.76 9.46
C HIS A 80 -2.55 8.48 10.72
N GLU A 81 -1.97 9.67 10.58
CA GLU A 81 -1.49 10.49 11.72
C GLU A 81 -2.59 11.36 12.33
N TYR A 82 -3.70 11.56 11.63
CA TYR A 82 -4.82 12.34 12.13
C TYR A 82 -5.77 11.43 12.91
N ALA A 83 -5.59 11.39 14.23
CA ALA A 83 -6.59 10.82 15.12
C ALA A 83 -7.82 11.74 15.15
N LEU A 84 -8.98 11.20 14.77
CA LEU A 84 -10.29 11.85 14.93
C LEU A 84 -10.90 11.45 16.27
#